data_AF-A0A5B8UBW9-F1
#
_entry.id   AF-A0A5B8UBW9-F1
#
_cell.length_a   1.000
_cell.length_b   1.000
_cell.length_c   1.000
_cell.angle_alpha   90.00
_cell.angle_beta   90.00
_cell.angle_gamma   90.00
#
_symmetry.space_group_name_H-M   'P 1'
#
loop_
_entity.id
_entity.type
_entity.pdbx_description
1 polymer ?
#
loop_
_entity_poly.entity_id
_entity_poly.type
_entity_poly.pdbx_seq_one_letter_code
_entity_poly.pdbx_strand_id
1 'polypeptide(L)'
;MTTVTIRPASGDDAAALARLAALDSARVPAGPLLLAEVDGALCAAVALHDGSAIADPFRPTVALLELLHGRVRQLGGGGASRRRIRSPWPTTARPSSSPPTTSRRTGSTSRPICPAIPHPRR
;
A
#
# COMPACT_ATOMS: atom_id res chain seq x y z
N MET A 1 -30.03 -3.56 14.20
CA MET A 1 -28.79 -2.85 14.61
C MET A 1 -27.63 -3.72 14.16
N THR A 2 -26.84 -3.28 13.18
CA THR A 2 -25.63 -3.99 12.76
C THR A 2 -24.53 -3.75 13.79
N THR A 3 -23.95 -4.82 14.32
CA THR A 3 -22.83 -4.73 15.25
C THR A 3 -21.53 -4.68 14.45
N VAL A 4 -20.62 -3.78 14.84
CA VAL A 4 -19.30 -3.65 14.23
C VAL A 4 -18.26 -3.98 15.30
N THR A 5 -17.45 -5.00 15.04
CA THR A 5 -16.37 -5.44 15.92
C THR A 5 -15.04 -5.08 15.29
N ILE A 6 -14.16 -4.44 16.06
CA ILE A 6 -12.80 -4.09 15.63
C ILE A 6 -11.83 -4.88 16.48
N ARG A 7 -11.01 -5.73 15.85
CA ARG A 7 -10.04 -6.59 16.55
C ARG A 7 -8.70 -6.69 15.81
N PRO A 8 -7.60 -6.95 16.53
CA PRO A 8 -6.32 -7.26 15.89
C PRO A 8 -6.40 -8.62 15.17
N ALA A 9 -5.75 -8.69 14.01
CA ALA A 9 -5.59 -9.94 13.28
C ALA A 9 -4.71 -10.93 14.04
N SER A 10 -5.11 -12.19 14.00
CA SER A 10 -4.36 -13.35 14.49
C SER A 10 -3.91 -14.22 13.31
N GLY A 11 -3.04 -15.19 13.58
CA GLY A 11 -2.54 -16.11 12.54
C GLY A 11 -3.64 -16.96 11.88
N ASP A 12 -4.74 -17.20 12.60
CA ASP A 12 -5.90 -17.97 12.11
C ASP A 12 -6.68 -17.21 11.02
N ASP A 13 -6.63 -15.88 11.03
CA ASP A 13 -7.37 -15.01 10.10
C ASP A 13 -6.75 -14.97 8.69
N ALA A 14 -5.63 -15.64 8.46
CA ALA A 14 -4.90 -15.61 7.19
C ALA A 14 -5.76 -16.05 6.00
N ALA A 15 -6.60 -17.08 6.17
CA ALA A 15 -7.50 -17.56 5.13
C ALA A 15 -8.62 -16.56 4.81
N ALA A 16 -9.17 -15.91 5.84
CA ALA A 16 -10.21 -14.89 5.69
C ALA A 16 -9.66 -13.63 4.99
N LEU A 17 -8.47 -13.19 5.40
CA LEU A 17 -7.74 -12.08 4.77
C LEU A 17 -7.42 -12.36 3.30
N ALA A 18 -6.99 -13.58 2.97
CA ALA A 18 -6.71 -13.97 1.59
C ALA A 18 -7.96 -13.90 0.71
N ARG A 19 -9.13 -14.32 1.23
CA ARG A 19 -10.41 -14.20 0.52
C ARG A 19 -10.80 -12.73 0.32
N LEU A 20 -10.70 -11.91 1.36
CA LEU A 20 -11.01 -10.48 1.29
C LEU A 20 -10.11 -9.77 0.25
N ALA A 21 -8.81 -10.04 0.28
CA ALA A 21 -7.87 -9.49 -0.68
C ALA A 21 -8.16 -9.93 -2.12
N ALA A 22 -8.60 -11.18 -2.32
CA ALA A 22 -9.03 -11.66 -3.63
C ALA A 22 -10.28 -10.92 -4.15
N LEU A 23 -11.23 -10.59 -3.26
CA LEU A 23 -12.42 -9.79 -3.62
C LEU A 23 -12.03 -8.37 -4.04
N ASP A 24 -11.10 -7.75 -3.32
CA ASP A 24 -10.59 -6.41 -3.58
C ASP A 24 -9.57 -6.34 -4.74
N SER A 25 -9.22 -7.49 -5.35
CA SER A 25 -8.07 -7.61 -6.27
C SER A 25 -6.78 -6.98 -5.73
N ALA A 26 -6.61 -7.02 -4.41
CA ALA A 26 -5.47 -6.50 -3.69
C ALA A 26 -4.63 -7.63 -3.08
N ARG A 27 -3.49 -7.28 -2.50
CA ARG A 27 -2.67 -8.22 -1.73
C ARG A 27 -2.88 -8.00 -0.24
N VAL A 28 -2.88 -9.08 0.54
CA VAL A 28 -2.89 -8.98 2.00
C VAL A 28 -1.64 -8.21 2.46
N PRO A 29 -1.79 -7.07 3.17
CA PRO A 29 -0.65 -6.33 3.69
C PRO A 29 0.14 -7.17 4.69
N ALA A 30 1.48 -7.05 4.68
CA ALA A 30 2.33 -7.81 5.59
C ALA A 30 2.42 -7.13 6.97
N GLY A 31 2.29 -7.88 8.05
CA GLY A 31 2.45 -7.35 9.40
C GLY A 31 1.12 -7.02 10.10
N PRO A 32 1.14 -6.31 11.24
CA PRO A 32 -0.03 -6.12 12.13
C PRO A 32 -1.19 -5.45 11.41
N LEU A 33 -2.32 -6.16 11.36
CA LEU A 33 -3.56 -5.73 10.73
C LEU A 33 -4.65 -5.55 11.78
N LEU A 34 -5.50 -4.55 11.57
CA LEU A 34 -6.73 -4.35 12.29
C LEU A 34 -7.89 -4.81 11.40
N LEU A 35 -8.68 -5.75 11.88
CA LEU A 35 -9.83 -6.32 11.18
C LEU A 35 -11.08 -5.59 11.65
N ALA A 36 -12.02 -5.40 10.73
CA ALA A 36 -13.36 -4.97 11.07
C ALA A 36 -14.40 -5.95 10.53
N GLU A 37 -15.20 -6.45 11.47
CA GLU A 37 -16.23 -7.44 11.25
C GLU A 37 -17.60 -6.79 11.42
N VAL A 38 -18.50 -7.08 10.48
CA VAL A 38 -19.91 -6.66 10.56
C VAL A 38 -20.73 -7.92 10.72
N ASP A 39 -21.48 -8.01 11.83
CA ASP A 39 -22.30 -9.19 12.12
C ASP A 39 -21.49 -10.51 12.12
N GLY A 40 -20.21 -10.45 12.50
CA GLY A 40 -19.28 -11.58 12.48
C GLY A 40 -18.65 -11.91 11.12
N ALA A 41 -18.95 -11.12 10.07
CA ALA A 41 -18.32 -11.26 8.76
C ALA A 41 -17.19 -10.24 8.57
N LEU A 42 -15.99 -10.70 8.25
CA LEU A 42 -14.85 -9.84 7.94
C LEU A 42 -15.16 -9.00 6.68
N CYS A 43 -15.24 -7.68 6.85
CA CYS A 43 -15.61 -6.75 5.77
C CYS A 43 -14.46 -5.83 5.36
N ALA A 44 -13.54 -5.50 6.27
CA ALA A 44 -12.40 -4.65 5.97
C ALA A 44 -11.21 -4.97 6.88
N ALA A 45 -10.00 -4.68 6.40
CA ALA A 45 -8.78 -4.77 7.19
C ALA A 45 -7.82 -3.62 6.84
N VAL A 46 -7.12 -3.09 7.85
CA VAL A 46 -6.14 -2.01 7.68
C VAL A 46 -4.82 -2.36 8.35
N ALA A 47 -3.73 -2.18 7.63
CA ALA A 47 -2.37 -2.28 8.13
C ALA A 47 -2.07 -1.19 9.17
N LEU A 48 -1.64 -1.60 10.37
CA LEU A 48 -1.21 -0.65 11.41
C LEU A 48 0.12 0.05 11.09
N HIS A 49 0.93 -0.50 10.17
CA HIS A 49 2.28 -0.03 9.87
C HIS A 49 2.32 1.05 8.78
N ASP A 50 1.57 0.85 7.69
CA ASP A 50 1.59 1.71 6.50
C ASP A 50 0.24 2.37 6.22
N GLY A 51 -0.84 1.88 6.86
CA GLY A 51 -2.21 2.34 6.59
C GLY A 51 -2.85 1.73 5.35
N SER A 52 -2.15 0.82 4.64
CA SER A 52 -2.72 0.07 3.52
C SER A 52 -3.97 -0.71 3.94
N ALA A 53 -5.07 -0.51 3.22
CA ALA A 53 -6.37 -1.11 3.52
C ALA A 53 -6.76 -2.12 2.43
N ILE A 54 -7.52 -3.14 2.84
CA ILE A 54 -8.28 -4.01 1.95
C ILE A 54 -9.72 -4.03 2.43
N ALA A 55 -10.67 -3.92 1.50
CA ALA A 55 -12.09 -3.84 1.84
C ALA A 55 -12.92 -4.73 0.91
N ASP A 56 -14.11 -5.12 1.36
CA ASP A 56 -15.08 -5.75 0.48
C ASP A 56 -15.69 -4.67 -0.43
N PRO A 57 -15.48 -4.73 -1.77
CA PRO A 57 -15.97 -3.72 -2.70
C PRO A 57 -17.48 -3.88 -3.00
N PHE A 58 -18.06 -5.01 -2.64
CA PHE A 58 -19.48 -5.32 -2.84
C PHE A 58 -20.35 -4.82 -1.69
N ARG A 59 -19.73 -4.28 -0.64
CA ARG A 59 -20.38 -3.68 0.53
C ARG A 59 -20.03 -2.19 0.63
N PRO A 60 -20.94 -1.35 1.14
CA PRO A 60 -20.66 0.05 1.42
C PRO A 60 -19.74 0.18 2.65
N THR A 61 -18.45 -0.07 2.44
CA THR A 61 -17.41 -0.16 3.49
C THR A 61 -16.72 1.19 3.78
N VAL A 62 -17.14 2.29 3.13
CA VAL A 62 -16.53 3.63 3.29
C VAL A 62 -16.53 4.11 4.74
N ALA A 63 -17.68 4.05 5.42
CA ALA A 63 -17.77 4.45 6.83
C ALA A 63 -16.95 3.52 7.76
N LEU A 64 -16.77 2.27 7.35
CA LEU A 64 -16.00 1.26 8.06
C LEU A 64 -14.50 1.54 7.97
N LEU A 65 -14.03 1.91 6.77
CA LEU A 65 -12.66 2.34 6.54
C LEU A 65 -12.33 3.61 7.32
N GLU A 66 -13.23 4.59 7.37
CA GLU A 66 -13.04 5.80 8.19
C GLU A 66 -12.87 5.46 9.69
N LEU A 67 -13.70 4.55 10.21
CA LEU A 67 -13.59 4.05 11.59
C LEU A 67 -12.25 3.35 11.85
N LEU A 68 -11.85 2.46 10.94
CA LEU A 68 -10.58 1.75 10.99
C LEU A 68 -9.39 2.71 10.95
N HIS A 69 -9.34 3.65 10.01
CA HIS A 69 -8.28 4.65 9.91
C HIS A 69 -8.22 5.55 11.14
N GLY A 70 -9.38 5.99 11.66
CA GLY A 70 -9.45 6.72 12.92
C GLY A 70 -8.84 5.92 14.08
N ARG A 71 -9.13 4.61 14.15
CA ARG A 71 -8.57 3.72 15.16
C ARG A 71 -7.07 3.49 14.98
N VAL A 72 -6.58 3.31 13.76
CA VAL A 72 -5.14 3.20 13.46
C VAL A 72 -4.41 4.47 13.91
N ARG A 73 -4.96 5.66 13.68
CA ARG A 73 -4.37 6.93 14.15
C ARG A 73 -4.30 7.02 15.67
N GLN A 74 -5.33 6.57 16.38
CA GLN A 74 -5.31 6.49 17.84
C GLN A 74 -4.24 5.53 18.36
N LEU A 75 -4.05 4.39 17.68
CA LEU A 75 -3.05 3.38 18.04
C LEU A 75 -1.62 3.80 17.64
N GLY A 76 -1.47 4.55 16.55
CA GLY A 76 -0.19 5.04 16.03
C GLY A 76 0.30 6.36 16.67
N GLY A 77 -0.60 7.14 17.27
CA GLY A 77 -0.27 8.38 17.99
C GLY A 77 0.44 8.18 19.34
N GLY A 78 0.49 6.94 19.84
CA GLY A 78 1.32 6.53 20.98
C GLY A 78 2.62 5.93 20.47
N GLY A 79 3.63 6.77 20.22
CA GLY A 79 4.93 6.34 19.71
C GLY A 79 5.51 5.13 20.47
N ALA A 80 6.12 4.22 19.71
CA ALA A 80 6.95 3.12 20.20
C ALA A 80 6.25 1.94 20.89
N SER A 81 5.40 1.20 20.17
CA SER A 81 5.19 -0.22 20.50
C SER A 81 6.13 -1.13 19.70
N ARG A 82 7.43 -0.82 19.78
CA ARG A 82 8.55 -1.77 19.59
C ARG A 82 8.74 -2.61 20.87
N ARG A 83 7.72 -2.71 21.73
CA ARG A 83 7.80 -3.44 22.99
C ARG A 83 6.88 -4.66 22.95
N ARG A 84 7.48 -5.73 22.40
CA ARG A 84 7.22 -7.11 22.84
C ARG A 84 5.85 -7.70 22.48
N ILE A 85 5.36 -7.47 21.26
CA ILE A 85 4.49 -8.46 20.62
C ILE A 85 5.39 -9.51 19.98
N ARG A 86 5.39 -10.71 20.57
CA ARG A 86 5.93 -11.91 19.95
C ARG A 86 5.10 -12.18 18.69
N SER A 87 5.49 -11.61 17.56
CA SER A 87 4.80 -11.84 16.29
C SER A 87 5.30 -13.14 15.68
N PRO A 88 4.44 -14.16 15.49
CA PRO A 88 4.82 -15.43 14.83
C PRO A 88 4.84 -15.31 13.30
N TRP A 89 4.92 -14.10 12.75
CA TRP A 89 4.75 -13.88 11.32
C TRP A 89 6.10 -13.73 10.64
N PRO A 90 6.37 -14.51 9.57
CA PRO A 90 7.58 -14.32 8.80
C PRO A 90 7.51 -12.93 8.16
N THR A 91 8.39 -12.04 8.63
CA THR A 91 8.66 -10.78 7.96
C THR A 91 9.41 -11.13 6.68
N THR A 92 8.70 -11.46 5.61
CA THR A 92 9.33 -11.53 4.30
C THR A 92 9.60 -10.10 3.87
N ALA A 93 10.85 -9.70 4.07
CA ALA A 93 11.38 -8.41 3.66
C ALA A 93 11.07 -8.13 2.18
N ARG A 94 10.65 -6.90 1.92
CA ARG A 94 10.54 -6.30 0.58
C ARG A 94 11.88 -6.36 -0.14
N PRO A 95 11.91 -6.75 -1.42
CA PRO A 95 12.77 -6.07 -2.37
C PRO A 95 11.94 -5.23 -3.35
N SER A 96 12.17 -3.92 -3.28
CA SER A 96 12.19 -2.96 -4.40
C SER A 96 11.11 -3.06 -5.48
N SER A 97 10.12 -2.18 -5.41
CA SER A 97 9.45 -1.68 -6.61
C SER A 97 10.44 -0.83 -7.41
N SER A 98 10.79 -1.27 -8.62
CA SER A 98 11.24 -0.45 -9.74
C SER A 98 10.48 -0.95 -10.98
N PRO A 99 10.12 -0.12 -11.98
CA PRO A 99 10.61 1.24 -12.30
C PRO A 99 9.48 2.29 -12.51
N PRO A 100 9.76 3.60 -12.52
CA PRO A 100 8.97 4.53 -13.33
C PRO A 100 9.50 4.52 -14.77
N THR A 101 8.65 4.14 -15.72
CA THR A 101 8.88 4.44 -17.13
C THR A 101 8.79 5.97 -17.26
N THR A 102 9.81 6.60 -17.81
CA THR A 102 9.68 7.98 -18.28
C THR A 102 10.26 8.04 -19.66
N SER A 103 9.36 7.87 -20.62
CA SER A 103 9.51 8.43 -21.96
C SER A 103 9.79 9.92 -21.81
N ARG A 104 10.96 10.37 -22.30
CA ARG A 104 11.16 11.79 -22.58
C ARG A 104 11.89 11.96 -23.92
N ARG A 105 11.03 12.03 -24.94
CA ARG A 105 11.24 12.70 -26.23
C ARG A 105 11.92 14.06 -26.03
N THR A 106 13.10 14.25 -26.59
CA THR A 106 13.59 15.57 -27.05
C THR A 106 14.41 15.38 -28.33
N GLY A 107 13.72 15.48 -29.48
CA GLY A 107 14.38 15.86 -30.72
C GLY A 107 14.69 17.34 -30.63
N SER A 108 15.89 17.68 -30.21
CA SER A 108 16.40 19.06 -30.24
C SER A 108 17.27 19.22 -31.48
N THR A 109 16.71 19.93 -32.45
CA THR A 109 17.34 20.45 -33.66
C THR A 109 18.70 21.07 -33.36
N SER A 110 19.79 20.47 -33.86
CA SER A 110 21.09 21.15 -33.96
C SER A 110 21.63 21.02 -35.39
N ARG A 111 21.29 22.03 -36.17
CA ARG A 111 21.98 22.54 -37.37
C ARG A 111 21.91 24.07 -37.19
N PRO A 112 22.80 24.89 -37.77
CA PRO A 112 23.75 24.58 -38.85
C PRO A 112 25.15 25.26 -38.67
N ILE A 113 25.92 25.25 -39.77
CA ILE A 113 26.95 26.24 -40.19
C ILE A 113 28.40 25.90 -39.80
N CYS A 114 29.06 25.14 -40.67
CA CYS A 114 30.49 25.33 -40.94
C CYS A 114 30.62 25.79 -42.40
N PRO A 115 31.01 27.05 -42.64
CA PRO A 115 31.95 27.30 -43.71
C PRO A 115 33.05 28.24 -43.22
N ALA A 116 34.31 27.90 -43.52
CA ALA A 116 35.32 28.86 -43.92
C ALA A 116 36.59 28.12 -44.35
N ILE A 117 36.78 28.10 -45.66
CA ILE A 117 38.07 27.91 -46.32
C ILE A 117 39.01 29.04 -45.89
N PRO A 118 40.30 28.77 -45.72
CA PRO A 118 41.29 29.67 -46.29
C PRO A 118 42.36 28.93 -47.10
N HIS A 119 42.47 29.33 -48.38
CA HIS A 119 43.67 29.13 -49.18
C HIS A 119 44.80 30.00 -48.62
N PRO A 120 46.07 29.61 -48.89
CA PRO A 120 46.92 30.60 -49.55
C PRO A 120 47.67 30.03 -50.76
N ARG A 121 47.73 30.87 -51.79
CA ARG A 121 48.61 30.76 -52.97
C ARG A 121 50.06 30.97 -52.54
N ARG A 122 51.00 30.18 -53.05
CA ARG A 122 51.98 30.59 -54.08
C ARG A 122 52.80 29.39 -54.55
#